data_AF-A0A015V558-F1
#
_entry.id   AF-A0A015V558-F1
#
_cell.length_a   1.000
_cell.length_b   1.000
_cell.length_c   1.000
_cell.angle_alpha   90.00
_cell.angle_beta   90.00
_cell.angle_gamma   90.00
#
_symmetry.space_group_name_H-M   'P 1'
#
loop_
_entity.id
_entity.type
_entity.pdbx_description
1 polymer ?
#
loop_
_entity_poly.entity_id
_entity_poly.type
_entity_poly.pdbx_seq_one_letter_code
_entity_poly.pdbx_strand_id
1 'polypeptide(L)'
;MLLSYLSHDAYTLYIKTDLKISSYSKRYNEQKHPETYEEIKNLPDGSLFAIRDSFVEGNRDKADIYKGSVTVLVNESTYSGASTFASAIKKSHAGKVLGETGCPTVYFGNYMSFTLPNSRLEYYISLNKFYE
;
A
#
# COMPACT_ATOMS: atom_id res chain seq x y z
N MET A 1 -7.87 7.72 -3.56
CA MET A 1 -6.64 7.55 -4.37
C MET A 1 -6.89 8.14 -5.75
N LEU A 2 -5.90 8.70 -6.45
CA LEU A 2 -6.08 9.28 -7.79
C LEU A 2 -6.84 8.37 -8.77
N LEU A 3 -6.60 7.05 -8.68
CA LEU A 3 -7.27 6.05 -9.53
C LEU A 3 -8.80 6.10 -9.44
N SER A 4 -9.41 6.50 -8.31
CA SER A 4 -10.87 6.53 -8.17
C SER A 4 -11.54 7.55 -9.08
N TYR A 5 -10.77 8.47 -9.67
CA TYR A 5 -11.21 9.45 -10.66
C TYR A 5 -10.97 9.01 -12.11
N LEU A 6 -10.38 7.84 -12.34
CA LEU A 6 -10.16 7.25 -13.65
C LEU A 6 -11.14 6.10 -13.85
N SER A 7 -11.66 5.92 -15.07
CA SER A 7 -12.48 4.75 -15.40
C SER A 7 -11.66 3.47 -15.30
N HIS A 8 -12.09 2.51 -14.46
CA HIS A 8 -11.33 1.30 -14.18
C HIS A 8 -12.21 0.08 -13.86
N ASP A 9 -11.71 -1.11 -14.16
CA ASP A 9 -12.30 -2.39 -13.72
C ASP A 9 -12.07 -2.62 -12.23
N ALA A 10 -12.79 -3.58 -11.64
CA ALA A 10 -12.47 -4.07 -10.31
C ALA A 10 -11.06 -4.69 -10.29
N TYR A 11 -10.34 -4.52 -9.19
CA TYR A 11 -8.96 -5.04 -9.06
C TYR A 11 -8.60 -5.31 -7.61
N THR A 12 -7.52 -6.06 -7.38
CA THR A 12 -6.93 -6.27 -6.06
C THR A 12 -5.61 -5.52 -5.97
N LEU A 13 -5.47 -4.59 -5.02
CA LEU A 13 -4.28 -3.75 -4.92
C LEU A 13 -3.05 -4.57 -4.48
N TYR A 14 -3.21 -5.31 -3.39
CA TYR A 14 -2.23 -6.24 -2.83
C TYR A 14 -2.86 -7.62 -2.61
N ILE A 15 -2.26 -8.67 -3.15
CA ILE A 15 -2.71 -10.05 -2.88
C ILE A 15 -2.66 -10.34 -1.38
N LYS A 16 -1.67 -9.77 -0.69
CA LYS A 16 -1.49 -9.89 0.76
C LYS A 16 -0.66 -8.72 1.29
N THR A 17 -0.91 -8.34 2.53
CA THR A 17 0.04 -7.57 3.34
C THR A 17 0.29 -8.30 4.65
N ASP A 18 1.54 -8.64 4.95
CA ASP A 18 1.90 -9.14 6.28
C ASP A 18 2.23 -7.95 7.18
N LEU A 19 1.55 -7.83 8.32
CA LEU A 19 1.80 -6.86 9.37
C LEU A 19 2.50 -7.55 10.55
N LYS A 20 3.64 -7.02 10.98
CA LYS A 20 4.30 -7.49 12.20
C LYS A 20 3.58 -6.95 13.44
N ILE A 21 3.15 -7.85 14.32
CA ILE A 21 2.48 -7.47 15.56
C ILE A 21 3.50 -7.09 16.64
N SER A 22 3.31 -5.94 17.24
CA SER A 22 4.09 -5.39 18.35
C SER A 22 3.26 -4.32 19.06
N SER A 23 3.65 -3.96 20.28
CA SER A 23 3.12 -2.78 20.96
C SER A 23 3.17 -1.50 20.10
N TYR A 24 4.24 -1.33 19.31
CA TYR A 24 4.41 -0.21 18.39
C TYR A 24 3.40 -0.22 17.23
N SER A 25 3.25 -1.35 16.54
CA SER A 25 2.30 -1.46 15.43
C SER A 25 0.85 -1.41 15.90
N LYS A 26 0.54 -1.95 17.09
CA LYS A 26 -0.79 -1.78 17.72
C LYS A 26 -1.11 -0.31 17.95
N ARG A 27 -0.22 0.43 18.60
CA ARG A 27 -0.39 1.87 18.85
C ARG A 27 -0.48 2.68 17.56
N TYR A 28 0.31 2.33 16.55
CA TYR A 28 0.24 2.97 15.23
C TYR A 28 -1.16 2.80 14.61
N ASN A 29 -1.68 1.58 14.60
CA ASN A 29 -2.99 1.28 14.01
C ASN A 29 -4.15 1.81 14.85
N GLU A 30 -4.04 1.85 16.19
CA GLU A 30 -5.08 2.47 17.05
C GLU A 30 -5.40 3.92 16.62
N GLN A 31 -4.38 4.65 16.15
CA GLN A 31 -4.52 6.03 15.71
C GLN A 31 -4.83 6.19 14.22
N LYS A 32 -4.27 5.32 13.37
CA LYS A 32 -4.29 5.48 11.90
C LYS A 32 -5.32 4.61 11.21
N HIS A 33 -5.56 3.41 11.74
CA HIS A 33 -6.37 2.35 11.16
C HIS A 33 -7.12 1.60 12.28
N PRO A 34 -8.10 2.25 12.95
CA PRO A 34 -8.80 1.64 14.09
C PRO A 34 -9.43 0.28 13.78
N GLU A 35 -9.88 0.08 12.55
CA GLU A 35 -10.38 -1.21 12.05
C GLU A 35 -9.32 -2.31 12.12
N THR A 36 -8.10 -2.02 11.65
CA THR A 36 -6.98 -2.96 11.73
C THR A 36 -6.57 -3.18 13.19
N TYR A 37 -6.62 -2.13 14.02
CA TYR A 37 -6.30 -2.24 15.44
C TYR A 37 -7.22 -3.22 16.17
N GLU A 38 -8.53 -3.16 15.92
CA GLU A 38 -9.50 -4.05 16.54
C GLU A 38 -9.21 -5.53 16.25
N GLU A 39 -8.71 -5.84 15.05
CA GLU A 39 -8.32 -7.20 14.65
C GLU A 39 -7.02 -7.67 15.33
N ILE A 40 -6.08 -6.76 15.58
CA ILE A 40 -4.73 -7.12 16.05
C ILE A 40 -4.49 -6.89 17.54
N LYS A 41 -5.34 -6.13 18.25
CA LYS A 41 -5.06 -5.66 19.62
C LYS A 41 -4.77 -6.80 20.61
N ASN A 42 -5.42 -7.94 20.42
CA ASN A 42 -5.28 -9.12 21.27
C ASN A 42 -4.25 -10.15 20.76
N LEU A 43 -3.63 -9.91 19.59
CA LEU A 43 -2.63 -10.82 19.05
C LEU A 43 -1.30 -10.70 19.79
N PRO A 44 -0.54 -11.79 19.97
CA PRO A 44 0.73 -11.75 20.67
C PRO A 44 1.79 -10.97 19.89
N ASP A 45 2.58 -10.17 20.60
CA ASP A 45 3.73 -9.47 20.02
C ASP A 45 4.74 -10.48 19.43
N GLY A 46 5.30 -10.14 18.28
CA GLY A 46 6.19 -11.02 17.51
C GLY A 46 5.48 -11.90 16.47
N SER A 47 4.15 -11.99 16.52
CA SER A 47 3.37 -12.69 15.49
C SER A 47 3.25 -11.89 14.18
N LEU A 48 2.81 -12.56 13.12
CA LEU A 48 2.46 -11.95 11.84
C LEU A 48 0.95 -12.03 11.64
N PHE A 49 0.36 -10.91 11.22
CA PHE A 49 -1.03 -10.82 10.83
C PHE A 49 -1.13 -10.58 9.33
N ALA A 50 -1.93 -11.38 8.62
CA ALA A 50 -2.06 -11.30 7.17
C ALA A 50 -3.35 -10.58 6.79
N ILE A 51 -3.21 -9.40 6.20
CA ILE A 51 -4.31 -8.62 5.63
C ILE A 51 -4.48 -9.07 4.18
N ARG A 52 -5.68 -9.50 3.81
CA ARG A 52 -6.03 -9.96 2.44
C ARG A 52 -7.13 -9.12 1.79
N ASP A 53 -7.71 -8.19 2.52
CA ASP A 53 -8.79 -7.34 2.02
C ASP A 53 -8.22 -6.08 1.38
N SER A 54 -7.91 -6.17 0.08
CA SER A 54 -7.50 -5.00 -0.72
C SER A 54 -8.24 -4.95 -2.06
N PHE A 55 -9.39 -5.61 -2.11
CA PHE A 55 -10.25 -5.58 -3.28
C PHE A 55 -10.86 -4.20 -3.44
N VAL A 56 -10.91 -3.71 -4.67
CA VAL A 56 -11.49 -2.43 -5.03
C VAL A 56 -12.49 -2.66 -6.15
N GLU A 57 -13.74 -2.28 -5.92
CA GLU A 57 -14.80 -2.35 -6.91
C GLU A 57 -14.51 -1.45 -8.11
N GLY A 58 -14.93 -1.89 -9.30
CA GLY A 58 -14.84 -1.09 -10.52
C GLY A 58 -15.77 0.12 -10.47
N ASN A 59 -15.47 1.14 -11.26
CA ASN A 59 -16.19 2.42 -11.19
C ASN A 59 -16.71 2.92 -12.56
N ARG A 60 -16.65 2.12 -13.62
CA ARG A 60 -16.92 2.56 -15.01
C ARG A 60 -18.28 3.25 -15.21
N ASP A 61 -19.28 2.88 -14.42
CA ASP A 61 -20.63 3.42 -14.50
C ASP A 61 -20.80 4.78 -13.81
N LYS A 62 -19.77 5.26 -13.08
CA LYS A 62 -19.83 6.57 -12.42
C LYS A 62 -19.84 7.70 -13.46
N ALA A 63 -20.67 8.70 -13.22
CA ALA A 63 -20.80 9.86 -14.10
C ALA A 63 -19.57 10.78 -14.02
N ASP A 64 -19.06 11.02 -12.81
CA ASP A 64 -18.00 12.01 -12.54
C ASP A 64 -16.60 11.37 -12.48
N ILE A 65 -16.20 10.71 -13.57
CA ILE A 65 -14.86 10.12 -13.73
C ILE A 65 -14.26 10.51 -15.09
N TYR A 66 -12.93 10.56 -15.15
CA TYR A 66 -12.21 10.72 -16.40
C TYR A 66 -12.31 9.45 -17.25
N LYS A 67 -12.93 9.58 -18.43
CA LYS A 67 -13.14 8.49 -19.41
C LYS A 67 -12.19 8.55 -20.60
N GLY A 68 -11.29 9.54 -20.62
CA GLY A 68 -10.28 9.67 -21.66
C GLY A 68 -9.18 8.62 -21.56
N SER A 69 -8.28 8.59 -22.54
CA SER A 69 -7.12 7.70 -22.52
C SER A 69 -6.09 8.16 -21.49
N VAL A 70 -5.63 7.25 -20.64
CA VAL A 70 -4.59 7.50 -19.63
C VAL A 70 -3.30 6.78 -20.03
N THR A 71 -2.18 7.51 -19.99
CA THR A 71 -0.83 6.93 -20.08
C THR A 71 0.00 7.39 -18.88
N VAL A 72 0.58 6.44 -18.16
CA VAL A 72 1.45 6.69 -17.00
C VAL A 72 2.88 6.34 -17.37
N LEU A 73 3.78 7.31 -17.25
CA LEU A 73 5.21 7.14 -17.51
C LEU A 73 5.91 6.84 -16.19
N VAL A 74 6.69 5.76 -16.16
CA VAL A 74 7.46 5.34 -14.98
C VAL A 74 8.89 5.00 -15.36
N ASN A 75 9.77 4.98 -14.35
CA ASN A 75 11.17 4.61 -14.49
C ASN A 75 11.72 3.99 -13.20
N GLU A 76 13.00 3.66 -13.21
CA GLU A 76 13.73 3.04 -12.10
C GLU A 76 13.77 3.89 -10.82
N SER A 77 13.40 5.17 -10.90
CA SER A 77 13.26 6.09 -9.76
C SER A 77 11.82 6.16 -9.22
N THR A 78 10.89 5.39 -9.79
CA THR A 78 9.48 5.34 -9.35
C THR A 78 9.31 4.30 -8.24
N TYR A 79 9.04 4.75 -7.01
CA TYR A 79 8.90 3.90 -5.80
C TYR A 79 7.66 4.25 -4.98
N SER A 80 7.42 3.46 -3.92
CA SER A 80 6.36 3.70 -2.93
C SER A 80 4.98 3.79 -3.61
N GLY A 81 4.10 4.67 -3.14
CA GLY A 81 2.75 4.85 -3.66
C GLY A 81 2.67 5.12 -5.17
N ALA A 82 3.72 5.67 -5.80
CA ALA A 82 3.76 5.85 -7.25
C ALA A 82 3.90 4.51 -8.00
N SER A 83 4.72 3.59 -7.48
CA SER A 83 4.81 2.24 -8.04
C SER A 83 3.52 1.46 -7.82
N THR A 84 2.95 1.55 -6.62
CA THR A 84 1.65 0.97 -6.29
C THR A 84 0.55 1.49 -7.22
N PHE A 85 0.54 2.79 -7.51
CA PHE A 85 -0.41 3.39 -8.46
C PHE A 85 -0.21 2.86 -9.88
N ALA A 86 1.02 2.78 -10.37
CA ALA A 86 1.31 2.22 -11.69
C ALA A 86 0.88 0.75 -11.80
N SER A 87 1.12 -0.04 -10.75
CA SER A 87 0.64 -1.43 -10.64
C SER A 87 -0.89 -1.50 -10.69
N ALA A 88 -1.58 -0.64 -9.93
CA ALA A 88 -3.03 -0.56 -9.93
C ALA A 88 -3.60 -0.15 -11.31
N ILE A 89 -2.97 0.76 -12.04
CA ILE A 89 -3.36 1.14 -13.41
C ILE A 89 -3.30 -0.09 -14.34
N LYS A 90 -2.23 -0.89 -14.27
CA LYS A 90 -2.10 -2.13 -15.06
C LYS A 90 -3.21 -3.13 -14.70
N LYS A 91 -3.39 -3.43 -13.41
CA LYS A 91 -4.34 -4.45 -12.91
C LYS A 91 -5.80 -4.11 -13.18
N SER A 92 -6.15 -2.82 -13.14
CA SER A 92 -7.52 -2.33 -13.30
C SER A 92 -7.87 -1.93 -14.74
N HIS A 93 -6.92 -2.06 -15.67
CA HIS A 93 -7.05 -1.63 -17.08
C HIS A 93 -7.47 -0.16 -17.24
N ALA A 94 -7.12 0.70 -16.28
CA ALA A 94 -7.47 2.12 -16.29
C ALA A 94 -6.66 2.93 -17.31
N GLY A 95 -5.58 2.36 -17.85
CA GLY A 95 -4.69 3.03 -18.80
C GLY A 95 -3.48 2.18 -19.19
N LYS A 96 -2.55 2.79 -19.90
CA LYS A 96 -1.26 2.19 -20.28
C LYS A 96 -0.16 2.66 -19.34
N VAL A 97 0.74 1.77 -18.96
CA VAL A 97 1.96 2.12 -18.22
C VAL A 97 3.16 1.88 -19.12
N LEU A 98 3.99 2.91 -19.30
CA LEU A 98 5.19 2.86 -20.13
C LEU A 98 6.44 3.01 -19.23
N GLY A 99 7.36 2.07 -19.37
CA GLY A 99 8.55 1.94 -18.52
C GLY A 99 8.37 0.90 -17.39
N GLU A 100 9.38 0.81 -16.54
CA GLU A 100 9.44 -0.11 -15.40
C GLU A 100 9.73 0.67 -14.12
N THR A 101 9.06 0.31 -13.03
CA THR A 101 9.31 0.94 -11.73
C THR A 101 10.54 0.31 -11.08
N GLY A 102 11.18 1.04 -10.17
CA GLY A 102 12.31 0.49 -9.40
C GLY A 102 11.88 -0.41 -8.23
N CYS A 103 10.57 -0.47 -7.92
CA CYS A 103 10.06 -1.20 -6.78
C CYS A 103 9.77 -2.67 -7.15
N PRO A 104 10.29 -3.66 -6.39
CA PRO A 104 9.94 -5.06 -6.62
C PRO A 104 8.47 -5.33 -6.27
N THR A 105 7.92 -6.43 -6.78
CA THR A 105 6.53 -6.88 -6.51
C THR A 105 6.30 -7.30 -5.05
N VAL A 106 7.37 -7.61 -4.32
CA VAL A 106 7.35 -7.88 -2.88
C VAL A 106 8.31 -6.93 -2.20
N TYR A 107 7.79 -6.06 -1.32
CA TYR A 107 8.58 -5.02 -0.68
C TYR A 107 8.11 -4.72 0.74
N PHE A 108 8.95 -4.00 1.49
CA PHE A 108 8.65 -3.56 2.84
C PHE A 108 8.28 -2.07 2.86
N GLY A 109 7.36 -1.69 3.74
CA GLY A 109 6.92 -0.30 3.86
C GLY A 109 6.25 -0.02 5.21
N ASN A 110 5.59 1.12 5.31
CA ASN A 110 5.01 1.67 6.55
C ASN A 110 6.04 1.66 7.68
N TYR A 111 7.00 2.57 7.61
CA TYR A 111 8.08 2.64 8.57
C TYR A 111 7.71 3.46 9.80
N MET A 112 8.22 3.03 10.96
CA MET A 112 8.28 3.83 12.18
C MET A 112 9.70 4.36 12.36
N SER A 113 9.82 5.63 12.74
CA SER A 113 11.08 6.27 13.10
C SER A 113 11.39 6.06 14.58
N PHE A 114 12.66 5.82 14.88
CA PHE A 114 13.19 5.68 16.22
C PHE A 114 14.49 6.46 16.34
N THR A 115 14.70 7.11 17.47
CA THR A 115 15.96 7.80 17.80
C THR A 115 16.66 7.05 18.94
N LEU A 116 17.92 6.66 18.73
CA LEU A 116 18.70 6.00 19.76
C LEU A 116 19.04 6.99 20.90
N PRO A 117 18.90 6.59 22.18
CA PRO A 117 18.98 7.52 23.31
C PRO A 117 20.37 8.15 23.50
N ASN A 118 21.43 7.41 23.18
CA ASN A 118 22.81 7.84 23.43
C ASN A 118 23.45 8.50 22.21
N SER A 119 23.33 7.88 21.03
CA SER A 119 23.95 8.38 19.79
C SER A 119 23.09 9.39 19.05
N ARG A 120 21.79 9.47 19.36
CA ARG A 120 20.79 10.27 18.64
C ARG A 120 20.64 9.88 17.17
N LEU A 121 21.15 8.73 16.76
CA LEU A 121 20.95 8.23 15.40
C LEU A 121 19.47 7.91 15.20
N GLU A 122 18.94 8.39 14.08
CA GLU A 122 17.61 8.04 13.59
C GLU A 122 17.68 6.77 12.75
N TYR A 123 16.74 5.86 12.97
CA TYR A 123 16.58 4.67 12.15
C TYR A 123 15.11 4.35 11.95
N TYR A 124 14.83 3.58 10.90
CA TYR A 124 13.48 3.25 10.47
C TYR A 124 13.28 1.75 10.47
N ILE A 125 12.14 1.29 11.01
CA ILE A 125 11.73 -0.12 10.95
C ILE A 125 10.40 -0.20 10.20
N SER A 126 10.36 -0.99 9.13
CA SER A 126 9.13 -1.31 8.40
C SER A 126 8.19 -2.19 9.22
N LEU A 127 6.90 -1.85 9.21
CA LEU A 127 5.87 -2.62 9.87
C LEU A 127 5.22 -3.67 8.95
N ASN A 128 5.22 -3.39 7.65
CA ASN A 128 4.47 -4.15 6.66
C ASN A 128 5.38 -4.72 5.58
N LYS A 129 5.00 -5.90 5.09
CA LYS A 129 5.48 -6.51 3.86
C LYS A 129 4.32 -6.66 2.87
N PHE A 130 4.43 -6.03 1.72
CA PHE A 130 3.40 -5.99 0.69
C PHE A 130 3.71 -7.02 -0.40
N TYR A 131 2.64 -7.63 -0.93
CA TYR A 131 2.69 -8.56 -2.06
C TYR A 131 1.71 -8.05 -3.10
N GLU A 132 2.24 -7.53 -4.21
CA GLU A 132 1.44 -7.11 -5.37
C GLU A 132 0.99 -8.30 -6.22
#